data_AF-A0A2V7EK13-F1
#
_entry.id   AF-A0A2V7EK13-F1
#
_cell.length_a   1.000
_cell.length_b   1.000
_cell.length_c   1.000
_cell.angle_alpha   90.00
_cell.angle_beta   90.00
_cell.angle_gamma   90.00
#
_symmetry.space_group_name_H-M   'P 1'
#
loop_
_entity.id
_entity.type
_entity.pdbx_description
1 polymer ?
#
loop_
_entity_poly.entity_id
_entity_poly.type
_entity_poly.pdbx_seq_one_letter_code
_entity_poly.pdbx_strand_id
1 'polypeptide(L)'
;MTPRRSLGRSALVACWLAGCATSSVPERMAEDRLAKAEVEMKLCKEGIGLGAAPTPTTTGLYDPATSAIAQDAVQVKIKTLCGRELRELLEAQRMVKQLQR
;
A
#
# COMPACT_ATOMS: atom_id res chain seq x y z
N MET A 1 1.73 50.31 -50.25
CA MET A 1 2.32 49.03 -49.78
C MET A 1 3.54 49.34 -48.93
N THR A 2 3.42 49.18 -47.62
CA THR A 2 4.48 49.34 -46.62
C THR A 2 4.23 48.32 -45.51
N PRO A 3 5.27 47.66 -44.96
CA PRO A 3 5.10 46.44 -44.17
C PRO A 3 4.62 46.71 -42.74
N ARG A 4 3.66 45.88 -42.30
CA ARG A 4 3.14 45.83 -40.93
C ARG A 4 4.27 45.52 -39.95
N ARG A 5 4.50 46.42 -39.00
CA ARG A 5 5.33 46.20 -37.79
C ARG A 5 4.64 45.16 -36.90
N SER A 6 5.11 43.91 -36.93
CA SER A 6 4.74 42.88 -35.96
C SER A 6 5.64 43.01 -34.72
N LEU A 7 5.19 43.78 -33.74
CA LEU A 7 5.76 43.80 -32.39
C LEU A 7 4.64 43.46 -31.39
N GLY A 8 4.09 42.27 -31.53
CA GLY A 8 3.26 41.62 -30.51
C GLY A 8 4.15 40.87 -29.51
N ARG A 9 4.95 41.63 -28.75
CA ARG A 9 5.65 41.15 -27.55
C ARG A 9 4.65 41.13 -26.40
N SER A 10 3.86 40.06 -26.29
CA SER A 10 2.96 39.69 -25.17
C SER A 10 2.18 38.48 -25.70
N ALA A 11 2.36 37.25 -25.22
CA ALA A 11 2.21 36.87 -23.83
C ALA A 11 3.25 35.81 -23.46
N LEU A 12 4.08 36.19 -22.49
CA LEU A 12 4.85 35.28 -21.68
C LEU A 12 3.90 34.31 -20.96
N VAL A 13 4.23 33.02 -21.07
CA VAL A 13 4.35 32.12 -19.92
C VAL A 13 3.14 32.13 -18.97
N ALA A 14 2.12 31.34 -19.29
CA ALA A 14 1.07 30.96 -18.34
C ALA A 14 0.78 29.44 -18.41
N CYS A 15 1.82 28.62 -18.50
CA CYS A 15 1.67 27.15 -18.56
C CYS A 15 2.38 26.39 -17.43
N TRP A 16 2.80 27.07 -16.35
CA TRP A 16 3.64 26.44 -15.32
C TRP A 16 3.44 27.02 -13.91
N LEU A 17 2.21 27.03 -13.40
CA LEU A 17 1.85 27.23 -11.99
C LEU A 17 0.50 26.52 -11.80
N ALA A 18 0.25 25.50 -10.99
CA ALA A 18 0.99 24.74 -9.99
C ALA A 18 0.24 23.39 -9.92
N GLY A 19 0.87 22.21 -9.88
CA GLY A 19 1.85 21.89 -8.84
C GLY A 19 1.27 21.98 -7.42
N CYS A 20 -0.05 22.08 -7.25
CA CYS A 20 -0.67 22.17 -5.92
C CYS A 20 -0.82 20.78 -5.31
N ALA A 21 0.20 20.38 -4.55
CA ALA A 21 0.10 19.55 -3.35
C ALA A 21 -0.80 18.30 -3.43
N THR A 22 -0.54 17.39 -4.37
CA THR A 22 -1.13 16.04 -4.34
C THR A 22 -0.16 14.97 -3.80
N SER A 23 0.83 15.34 -2.98
CA SER A 23 1.63 14.34 -2.27
C SER A 23 0.88 13.74 -1.08
N SER A 24 0.05 14.55 -0.39
CA SER A 24 -0.62 14.12 0.85
C SER A 24 -1.88 13.27 0.65
N VAL A 25 -2.53 13.35 -0.52
CA VAL A 25 -3.71 12.54 -0.85
C VAL A 25 -3.37 11.05 -1.04
N PRO A 26 -2.36 10.68 -1.86
CA PRO A 26 -1.98 9.27 -2.02
C PRO A 26 -1.39 8.67 -0.73
N GLU A 27 -0.64 9.45 0.05
CA GLU A 27 -0.11 9.02 1.35
C GLU A 27 -1.23 8.68 2.35
N ARG A 28 -2.19 9.59 2.54
CA ARG A 28 -3.34 9.35 3.44
C ARG A 28 -4.18 8.15 3.01
N MET A 29 -4.43 7.99 1.71
CA MET A 29 -5.17 6.83 1.21
C MET A 29 -4.44 5.50 1.47
N ALA A 30 -3.10 5.48 1.38
CA ALA A 30 -2.33 4.28 1.68
C ALA A 30 -2.33 3.96 3.18
N GLU A 31 -2.23 4.96 4.04
CA GLU A 31 -2.32 4.80 5.50
C GLU A 31 -3.72 4.34 5.94
N ASP A 32 -4.79 4.92 5.37
CA ASP A 32 -6.18 4.51 5.65
C ASP A 32 -6.43 3.05 5.24
N ARG A 33 -5.89 2.63 4.09
CA ARG A 33 -5.96 1.23 3.64
C ARG A 33 -5.20 0.30 4.58
N LEU A 34 -4.02 0.71 5.04
CA LEU A 34 -3.25 -0.06 6.00
C LEU A 34 -4.01 -0.23 7.33
N ALA A 35 -4.53 0.85 7.89
CA ALA A 35 -5.31 0.82 9.13
C ALA A 35 -6.54 -0.10 9.01
N LYS A 36 -7.26 -0.03 7.89
CA LYS A 36 -8.40 -0.92 7.62
C LYS A 36 -7.95 -2.39 7.55
N ALA A 37 -6.89 -2.69 6.81
CA ALA A 37 -6.38 -4.05 6.66
C ALA A 37 -5.88 -4.63 8.01
N GLU A 38 -5.29 -3.79 8.88
CA GLU A 38 -4.88 -4.19 10.23
C GLU A 38 -6.09 -4.56 11.10
N VAL A 39 -7.18 -3.78 11.02
CA VAL A 39 -8.43 -4.08 11.72
C VAL A 39 -9.05 -5.37 11.22
N GLU A 40 -9.17 -5.56 9.90
CA GLU A 40 -9.74 -6.78 9.31
C GLU A 40 -8.90 -8.02 9.68
N MET A 41 -7.58 -7.90 9.65
CA MET A 41 -6.68 -8.98 10.08
C MET A 41 -6.84 -9.30 11.57
N LYS A 42 -6.96 -8.28 12.42
CA LYS A 42 -7.18 -8.45 13.86
C LYS A 42 -8.52 -9.16 14.12
N LEU A 43 -9.59 -8.72 13.48
CA LEU A 43 -10.92 -9.33 13.60
C LEU A 43 -10.91 -10.80 13.14
N CYS A 44 -10.25 -11.10 12.03
CA CYS A 44 -10.13 -12.50 11.59
C CYS A 44 -9.40 -13.36 12.62
N LYS A 45 -8.28 -12.87 13.16
CA LYS A 45 -7.52 -13.56 14.20
C LYS A 45 -8.34 -13.79 15.47
N GLU A 46 -9.07 -12.77 15.92
CA GLU A 46 -9.97 -12.90 17.07
C GLU A 46 -11.04 -13.97 16.82
N GLY A 47 -11.65 -14.00 15.63
CA GLY A 47 -12.64 -15.01 15.24
C GLY A 47 -12.13 -16.46 15.24
N ILE A 48 -10.82 -16.68 15.08
CA ILE A 48 -10.20 -18.02 15.13
C ILE A 48 -9.47 -18.32 16.45
N GLY A 49 -9.62 -17.45 17.46
CA GLY A 49 -9.01 -17.59 18.79
C GLY A 49 -7.52 -17.25 18.87
N LEU A 50 -6.99 -16.49 17.91
CA LEU A 50 -5.56 -16.17 17.75
C LEU A 50 -5.27 -14.66 17.81
N GLY A 51 -6.12 -13.85 18.47
CA GLY A 51 -5.98 -12.38 18.51
C GLY A 51 -4.58 -11.89 18.92
N ALA A 52 -3.99 -12.53 19.94
CA ALA A 52 -2.65 -12.20 20.45
C ALA A 52 -1.48 -12.83 19.67
N ALA A 53 -1.75 -13.77 18.74
CA ALA A 53 -0.70 -14.41 17.97
C ALA A 53 0.01 -13.40 17.04
N PRO A 54 1.30 -13.54 16.74
CA PRO A 54 1.95 -12.67 15.77
C PRO A 54 1.32 -12.84 14.38
N THR A 55 1.11 -11.73 13.68
CA THR A 55 0.62 -11.75 12.30
C THR A 55 1.75 -12.22 11.36
N PRO A 56 1.50 -13.20 10.48
CA PRO A 56 2.51 -13.64 9.53
C PRO A 56 2.99 -12.50 8.62
N THR A 57 4.25 -12.55 8.20
CA THR A 57 4.82 -11.57 7.26
C THR A 57 4.76 -12.02 5.80
N THR A 58 4.28 -13.25 5.57
CA THR A 58 4.15 -13.87 4.25
C THR A 58 2.88 -14.69 4.16
N THR A 59 2.37 -14.86 2.95
CA THR A 59 1.14 -15.63 2.67
C THR A 59 1.40 -17.09 2.33
N GLY A 60 2.63 -17.44 1.94
CA GLY A 60 2.99 -18.81 1.55
C GLY A 60 2.97 -19.77 2.75
N LEU A 61 2.31 -20.91 2.58
CA LEU A 61 2.49 -22.05 3.48
C LEU A 61 3.89 -22.65 3.32
N TYR A 62 4.33 -23.38 4.33
CA TYR A 62 5.59 -24.10 4.29
C TYR A 62 5.58 -25.09 3.12
N ASP A 63 6.62 -25.05 2.32
CA ASP A 63 6.92 -26.06 1.31
C ASP A 63 8.30 -26.65 1.62
N PRO A 64 8.40 -27.95 1.95
CA PRO A 64 9.66 -28.60 2.28
C PRO A 64 10.65 -28.64 1.10
N ALA A 65 10.18 -28.45 -0.14
CA ALA A 65 11.06 -28.40 -1.30
C ALA A 65 11.79 -27.05 -1.43
N THR A 66 11.28 -25.98 -0.81
CA THR A 66 11.76 -24.61 -1.01
C THR A 66 12.20 -23.91 0.28
N SER A 67 11.96 -24.50 1.46
CA SER A 67 12.42 -23.97 2.74
C SER A 67 12.75 -25.07 3.74
N ALA A 68 13.84 -24.91 4.50
CA ALA A 68 14.21 -25.80 5.59
C ALA A 68 13.54 -25.45 6.93
N ILE A 69 12.75 -24.37 6.99
CA ILE A 69 12.20 -23.83 8.23
C ILE A 69 10.74 -24.28 8.39
N ALA A 70 10.49 -25.16 9.35
CA ALA A 70 9.14 -25.58 9.71
C ALA A 70 8.28 -24.37 10.14
N GLN A 71 7.03 -24.33 9.68
CA GLN A 71 6.07 -23.30 10.13
C GLN A 71 5.37 -23.73 11.41
N ASP A 72 5.26 -22.79 12.34
CA ASP A 72 4.40 -22.92 13.53
C ASP A 72 2.94 -23.16 13.11
N ALA A 73 2.27 -24.11 13.78
CA ALA A 73 0.87 -24.45 13.56
C ALA A 73 -0.05 -23.22 13.68
N VAL A 74 0.29 -22.27 14.56
CA VAL A 74 -0.43 -20.99 14.69
C VAL A 74 -0.32 -20.19 13.39
N GLN A 75 0.87 -20.08 12.81
CA GLN A 75 1.06 -19.37 11.54
C GLN A 75 0.35 -20.07 10.39
N VAL A 76 0.41 -21.40 10.33
CA VAL A 76 -0.33 -22.18 9.32
C VAL A 76 -1.83 -21.90 9.43
N LYS A 77 -2.39 -21.94 10.64
CA LYS A 77 -3.81 -21.67 10.87
C LYS A 77 -4.20 -20.26 10.44
N ILE A 78 -3.40 -19.25 10.74
CA ILE A 78 -3.64 -17.86 10.31
C ILE A 78 -3.57 -17.75 8.78
N LYS A 79 -2.55 -18.32 8.14
CA LYS A 79 -2.39 -18.26 6.67
C LYS A 79 -3.54 -18.95 5.93
N THR A 80 -4.04 -20.05 6.49
CA THR A 80 -5.14 -20.81 5.90
C THR A 80 -6.50 -20.15 6.13
N LEU A 81 -6.78 -19.67 7.35
CA LEU A 81 -8.12 -19.16 7.71
C LEU A 81 -8.27 -17.64 7.50
N CYS A 82 -7.18 -16.87 7.61
CA CYS A 82 -7.16 -15.40 7.42
C CYS A 82 -6.32 -14.99 6.20
N GLY A 83 -6.16 -15.90 5.23
CA GLY A 83 -5.24 -15.70 4.10
C GLY A 83 -5.62 -14.56 3.16
N ARG A 84 -6.86 -14.10 3.17
CA ARG A 84 -7.32 -12.95 2.36
C ARG A 84 -6.92 -11.64 3.04
N GLU A 85 -7.25 -11.50 4.32
CA GLU A 85 -6.95 -10.34 5.16
C GLU A 85 -5.43 -10.14 5.26
N LEU A 86 -4.70 -11.26 5.38
CA LEU A 86 -3.25 -11.26 5.38
C LEU A 86 -2.66 -10.75 4.05
N ARG A 87 -3.26 -11.11 2.91
CA ARG A 87 -2.82 -10.59 1.60
C ARG A 87 -3.02 -9.08 1.51
N GLU A 88 -4.20 -8.60 1.90
CA GLU A 88 -4.52 -7.17 1.88
C GLU A 88 -3.58 -6.38 2.81
N LEU A 89 -3.33 -6.88 4.02
CA LEU A 89 -2.41 -6.26 4.96
C LEU A 89 -0.99 -6.14 4.39
N LEU A 90 -0.46 -7.22 3.83
CA LEU A 90 0.90 -7.20 3.27
C LEU A 90 1.00 -6.31 2.03
N GLU A 91 -0.07 -6.22 1.24
CA GLU A 91 -0.13 -5.31 0.09
C GLU A 91 -0.17 -3.84 0.54
N ALA A 92 -1.03 -3.51 1.50
CA ALA A 92 -1.12 -2.16 2.06
C ALA A 92 0.21 -1.73 2.71
N GLN A 93 0.88 -2.62 3.44
CA GLN A 93 2.22 -2.36 3.99
C GLN A 93 3.26 -2.07 2.90
N ARG A 94 3.22 -2.78 1.76
CA ARG A 94 4.13 -2.52 0.63
C ARG A 94 3.85 -1.15 0.01
N MET A 95 2.59 -0.77 -0.14
CA MET A 95 2.20 0.53 -0.69
C MET A 95 2.71 1.68 0.19
N VAL A 96 2.46 1.61 1.50
CA VAL A 96 2.99 2.61 2.45
C VAL A 96 4.52 2.67 2.39
N LYS A 97 5.19 1.52 2.37
CA LYS A 97 6.65 1.44 2.27
C LYS A 97 7.20 2.01 0.95
N GLN A 98 6.45 1.95 -0.15
CA GLN A 98 6.85 2.52 -1.43
C GLN A 98 6.72 4.04 -1.45
N LEU A 99 5.76 4.61 -0.71
CA LEU A 99 5.57 6.05 -0.58
C LEU A 99 6.62 6.70 0.35
N GLN A 100 7.15 5.95 1.30
CA GLN A 100 8.19 6.40 2.24
C GLN A 100 9.63 6.30 1.69
N ARG A 101 9.83 5.83 0.46
CA ARG A 101 11.14 5.66 -0.18
C ARG A 101 11.47 6.82 -1.10
#